data_AF-A0A8T7H4V0-F1
#
_entry.id   AF-A0A8T7H4V0-F1
#
_cell.length_a   1.000
_cell.length_b   1.000
_cell.length_c   1.000
_cell.angle_alpha   90.00
_cell.angle_beta   90.00
_cell.angle_gamma   90.00
#
_symmetry.space_group_name_H-M   'P 1'
#
loop_
_entity.id
_entity.type
_entity.pdbx_description
1 polymer ?
#
loop_
_entity_poly.entity_id
_entity_poly.type
_entity_poly.pdbx_seq_one_letter_code
_entity_poly.pdbx_strand_id
1 'polypeptide(L)'
;MPQLKQLVVESPDEVGREAYERIAADVLQDLDLVKVVEYLHIYVDPKVPIFVAAGRLRHMPRAIRVNDFANVNIGEKMTVLDIADETYLAPLLRKLWARYGKENVDQPDRFTVVLPAGVAGEEELEQMVVADPSETLYKDVIYALQYIAPEGFKVRRQYIKGGKFYYVASEDTLPGDIVETMVAPIFERMGVTL
;
A
#
# COMPACT_ATOMS: atom_id res chain seq x y z
N MET A 1 -7.02 -4.95 19.64
CA MET A 1 -6.08 -4.40 18.63
C MET A 1 -5.96 -5.40 17.50
N PRO A 2 -5.93 -5.00 16.21
CA PRO A 2 -5.72 -5.94 15.13
C PRO A 2 -4.31 -6.51 15.28
N GLN A 3 -4.21 -7.81 15.57
CA GLN A 3 -2.96 -8.56 15.52
C GLN A 3 -2.82 -9.16 14.13
N LEU A 4 -1.60 -9.24 13.61
CA LEU A 4 -1.29 -9.98 12.38
C LEU A 4 -1.89 -11.39 12.50
N LYS A 5 -2.61 -11.88 11.48
CA LYS A 5 -3.20 -13.23 11.61
C LYS A 5 -2.10 -14.28 11.72
N GLN A 6 -1.00 -14.10 11.01
CA GLN A 6 0.12 -15.03 11.03
C GLN A 6 1.43 -14.37 10.59
N LEU A 7 2.41 -14.28 11.50
CA LEU A 7 3.82 -14.02 11.22
C LEU A 7 4.53 -15.36 11.39
N VAL A 8 5.23 -15.82 10.36
CA VAL A 8 6.04 -17.04 10.43
C VAL A 8 7.44 -16.67 10.00
N VAL A 9 8.43 -17.05 10.81
CA VAL A 9 9.83 -16.96 10.43
C VAL A 9 10.43 -18.36 10.49
N GLU A 10 10.98 -18.80 9.36
CA GLU A 10 11.71 -20.06 9.22
C GLU A 10 13.19 -19.75 9.06
N SER A 11 14.02 -20.38 9.89
CA SER A 11 15.48 -20.30 9.81
C SER A 11 16.10 -21.58 10.37
N PRO A 12 17.19 -22.09 9.78
CA PRO A 12 17.95 -23.19 10.37
C PRO A 12 18.76 -22.78 11.60
N ASP A 13 18.92 -21.47 11.84
CA ASP A 13 19.45 -20.90 13.08
C ASP A 13 18.32 -20.37 13.95
N GLU A 14 18.14 -20.99 15.11
CA GLU A 14 17.06 -20.69 16.05
C GLU A 14 17.20 -19.29 16.67
N VAL A 15 18.43 -18.87 16.96
CA VAL A 15 18.68 -17.53 17.52
C VAL A 15 18.37 -16.46 16.47
N GLY A 16 18.80 -16.68 15.23
CA GLY A 16 18.41 -15.87 14.08
C GLY A 16 16.89 -15.82 13.90
N ARG A 17 16.20 -16.97 13.98
CA ARG A 17 14.73 -17.05 13.86
C ARG A 17 14.04 -16.10 14.83
N GLU A 18 14.35 -16.20 16.12
CA GLU A 18 13.74 -15.38 17.17
C GLU A 18 14.11 -13.88 17.06
N ALA A 19 15.31 -13.58 16.55
CA ALA A 19 15.71 -12.20 16.28
C ALA A 19 14.87 -11.61 15.14
N TYR A 20 14.71 -12.32 14.03
CA TYR A 20 13.92 -11.88 12.88
C TYR A 20 12.43 -11.79 13.20
N GLU A 21 11.88 -12.65 14.07
CA GLU A 21 10.50 -12.53 14.55
C GLU A 21 10.26 -11.19 15.27
N ARG A 22 11.18 -10.80 16.15
CA ARG A 22 11.09 -9.52 16.87
C ARG A 22 11.27 -8.34 15.94
N ILE A 23 12.31 -8.35 15.08
CA ILE A 23 12.57 -7.29 14.11
C ILE A 23 11.36 -7.11 13.19
N ALA A 24 10.81 -8.19 12.64
CA ALA A 24 9.65 -8.11 11.76
C ALA A 24 8.41 -7.58 12.49
N ALA A 25 8.16 -8.01 13.72
CA ALA A 25 7.03 -7.51 14.51
C ALA A 25 7.17 -6.01 14.81
N ASP A 26 8.35 -5.56 15.24
CA ASP A 26 8.62 -4.16 15.57
C ASP A 26 8.48 -3.27 14.34
N VAL A 27 9.10 -3.65 13.21
CA VAL A 27 9.04 -2.89 11.95
C VAL A 27 7.61 -2.79 11.43
N LEU A 28 6.84 -3.88 11.46
CA LEU A 28 5.44 -3.86 11.05
C LEU A 28 4.60 -2.98 11.96
N GLN A 29 4.89 -2.93 13.26
CA GLN A 29 4.19 -2.08 14.21
C GLN A 29 4.51 -0.60 13.99
N ASP A 30 5.78 -0.25 13.82
CA ASP A 30 6.25 1.12 13.63
C ASP A 30 5.69 1.76 12.34
N LEU A 31 5.51 0.95 11.30
CA LEU A 31 4.94 1.38 10.02
C LEU A 31 3.41 1.23 9.94
N ASP A 32 2.73 0.92 11.06
CA ASP A 32 1.30 0.61 11.14
C ASP A 32 0.81 -0.48 10.16
N LEU A 33 1.71 -1.38 9.75
CA LEU A 33 1.45 -2.42 8.77
C LEU A 33 0.71 -3.65 9.35
N VAL A 34 0.69 -3.81 10.67
CA VAL A 34 0.01 -4.93 11.36
C VAL A 34 -1.49 -5.04 10.99
N LYS A 35 -2.13 -3.89 10.72
CA LYS A 35 -3.56 -3.81 10.37
C LYS A 35 -3.84 -4.19 8.91
N VAL A 36 -2.87 -4.02 8.02
CA VAL A 36 -3.03 -4.17 6.58
C VAL A 36 -2.39 -5.47 6.06
N VAL A 37 -1.32 -5.96 6.69
CA VAL A 37 -0.75 -7.27 6.39
C VAL A 37 -1.59 -8.35 7.07
N GLU A 38 -1.99 -9.35 6.31
CA GLU A 38 -2.73 -10.52 6.81
C GLU A 38 -1.78 -11.66 7.16
N TYR A 39 -0.88 -11.97 6.23
CA TYR A 39 0.10 -13.04 6.33
C TYR A 39 1.46 -12.51 5.94
N LEU A 40 2.48 -12.83 6.74
CA LEU A 40 3.88 -12.64 6.38
C LEU A 40 4.66 -13.90 6.77
N HIS A 41 5.30 -14.51 5.78
CA HIS A 41 6.22 -15.62 5.96
C HIS A 41 7.60 -15.16 5.52
N ILE A 42 8.56 -15.26 6.44
CA ILE A 42 9.97 -14.97 6.19
C ILE A 42 10.74 -16.30 6.27
N TYR A 43 11.58 -16.55 5.29
CA TYR A 43 12.61 -17.57 5.32
C TYR A 43 13.97 -16.88 5.23
N VAL A 44 14.85 -17.19 6.17
CA VAL A 44 16.22 -16.69 6.19
C VAL A 44 17.17 -17.83 6.50
N ASP A 45 18.23 -17.97 5.71
CA ASP A 45 19.30 -18.92 5.98
C ASP A 45 20.64 -18.17 6.04
N PRO A 46 21.35 -18.15 7.17
CA PRO A 46 22.67 -17.52 7.26
C PRO A 46 23.77 -18.32 6.54
N LYS A 47 23.55 -19.61 6.23
CA LYS A 47 24.53 -20.47 5.52
C LYS A 47 24.40 -20.34 4.01
N VAL A 48 23.19 -20.11 3.54
CA VAL A 48 22.88 -19.82 2.13
C VAL A 48 22.33 -18.41 2.10
N PRO A 49 23.12 -17.38 1.69
CA PRO A 49 22.80 -15.97 1.89
C PRO A 49 21.61 -15.53 1.02
N ILE A 50 20.42 -16.01 1.37
CA ILE A 50 19.13 -15.81 0.74
C ILE A 50 18.13 -15.46 1.83
N PHE A 51 17.42 -14.37 1.59
CA PHE A 51 16.31 -13.90 2.37
C PHE A 51 15.07 -13.91 1.48
N VAL A 52 13.99 -14.52 1.96
CA VAL A 52 12.71 -14.58 1.25
C VAL A 52 11.63 -14.12 2.21
N ALA A 53 10.90 -13.07 1.83
CA ALA A 53 9.69 -12.66 2.52
C ALA A 53 8.53 -12.68 1.54
N ALA A 54 7.45 -13.38 1.87
CA ALA A 54 6.26 -13.44 1.04
C ALA A 54 5.01 -13.34 1.91
N GLY A 55 3.97 -12.70 1.39
CA GLY A 55 2.80 -12.41 2.19
C GLY A 55 1.60 -11.94 1.40
N ARG A 56 0.54 -11.68 2.15
CA ARG A 56 -0.75 -11.20 1.65
C ARG A 56 -1.27 -10.07 2.52
N LEU A 57 -1.76 -9.03 1.88
CA LEU A 57 -2.49 -7.92 2.48
C LEU A 57 -3.94 -8.35 2.74
N ARG A 58 -4.52 -7.88 3.85
CA ARG A 58 -5.94 -8.10 4.19
C ARG A 58 -6.80 -7.50 3.11
N HIS A 59 -6.68 -6.20 2.91
CA HIS A 59 -7.49 -5.41 2.00
C HIS A 59 -6.57 -4.39 1.34
N MET A 60 -6.66 -4.28 0.02
CA MET A 60 -6.09 -3.16 -0.71
C MET A 60 -6.96 -1.93 -0.41
N PRO A 61 -6.40 -0.82 0.09
CA PRO A 61 -7.20 0.37 0.27
C PRO A 61 -7.65 0.83 -1.13
N ARG A 62 -8.96 0.97 -1.31
CA ARG A 62 -9.53 1.39 -2.59
C ARG A 62 -9.12 2.83 -2.88
N ALA A 63 -9.04 3.17 -4.16
CA ALA A 63 -8.93 4.55 -4.59
C ALA A 63 -10.07 5.38 -3.97
N ILE A 64 -9.72 6.53 -3.38
CA ILE A 64 -10.65 7.46 -2.77
C ILE A 64 -11.19 8.38 -3.88
N ARG A 65 -12.51 8.36 -4.04
CA ARG A 65 -13.23 9.20 -5.00
C ARG A 65 -13.88 10.37 -4.28
N VAL A 66 -14.30 11.39 -5.03
CA VAL A 66 -14.99 12.57 -4.46
C VAL A 66 -16.22 12.13 -3.66
N ASN A 67 -17.04 11.21 -4.19
CA ASN A 67 -18.24 10.75 -3.51
C ASN A 67 -18.00 9.95 -2.21
N ASP A 68 -16.75 9.53 -1.93
CA ASP A 68 -16.41 8.89 -0.66
C ASP A 68 -16.33 9.91 0.50
N PHE A 69 -16.16 11.20 0.19
CA PHE A 69 -15.92 12.22 1.22
C PHE A 69 -16.56 13.59 0.94
N ALA A 70 -17.26 13.76 -0.17
CA ALA A 70 -17.96 14.99 -0.51
C ALA A 70 -19.27 14.71 -1.27
N ASN A 71 -20.26 15.57 -1.05
CA ASN A 71 -21.51 15.54 -1.80
C ASN A 71 -21.44 16.53 -2.97
N VAL A 72 -21.82 16.11 -4.18
CA VAL A 72 -21.80 16.97 -5.37
C VAL A 72 -23.22 17.49 -5.62
N ASN A 73 -23.39 18.82 -5.60
CA ASN A 73 -24.68 19.44 -5.89
C ASN A 73 -24.58 20.30 -7.15
N ILE A 74 -25.20 19.86 -8.24
CA ILE A 74 -25.29 20.64 -9.47
C ILE A 74 -26.43 21.65 -9.37
N GLY A 75 -26.10 22.94 -9.32
CA GLY A 75 -27.07 24.04 -9.46
C GLY A 75 -27.06 24.66 -10.85
N GLU A 76 -28.04 25.53 -11.12
CA GLU A 76 -28.16 26.21 -12.42
C GLU A 76 -26.97 27.13 -12.76
N LYS A 77 -26.34 27.71 -11.75
CA LYS A 77 -25.23 28.68 -11.92
C LYS A 77 -23.88 28.16 -11.45
N MET A 78 -23.89 27.26 -10.47
CA MET A 78 -22.70 26.76 -9.81
C MET A 78 -22.89 25.32 -9.38
N THR A 79 -21.79 24.58 -9.38
CA THR A 79 -21.66 23.27 -8.75
C THR A 79 -20.99 23.45 -7.40
N VAL A 80 -21.57 22.87 -6.35
CA VAL A 80 -21.06 22.96 -4.98
C VAL A 80 -20.68 21.57 -4.50
N LEU A 81 -19.45 21.41 -4.05
CA LEU A 81 -18.97 20.21 -3.38
C LEU A 81 -18.96 20.48 -1.87
N ASP A 82 -19.83 19.79 -1.14
CA ASP A 82 -19.87 19.83 0.33
C ASP A 82 -18.92 18.76 0.88
N ILE A 83 -17.81 19.17 1.48
CA ILE A 83 -16.73 18.30 1.93
C ILE A 83 -17.01 17.82 3.37
N ALA A 84 -17.07 16.50 3.57
CA ALA A 84 -17.26 15.86 4.87
C ALA A 84 -15.94 15.46 5.54
N ASP A 85 -14.90 15.11 4.76
CA ASP A 85 -13.55 14.79 5.26
C ASP A 85 -12.50 15.74 4.65
N GLU A 86 -11.99 16.66 5.46
CA GLU A 86 -10.98 17.65 5.06
C GLU A 86 -9.64 17.02 4.64
N THR A 87 -9.36 15.78 5.04
CA THR A 87 -8.10 15.07 4.75
C THR A 87 -7.79 15.04 3.26
N TYR A 88 -8.82 14.94 2.42
CA TYR A 88 -8.68 14.81 0.96
C TYR A 88 -8.89 16.12 0.20
N LEU A 89 -9.15 17.23 0.90
CA LEU A 89 -9.42 18.53 0.28
C LEU A 89 -8.24 19.07 -0.53
N ALA A 90 -7.04 19.08 0.05
CA ALA A 90 -5.86 19.58 -0.64
C ALA A 90 -5.50 18.74 -1.89
N PRO A 91 -5.50 17.39 -1.84
CA PRO A 91 -5.41 16.55 -3.04
C PRO A 91 -6.49 16.83 -4.08
N LEU A 92 -7.75 17.01 -3.66
CA LEU A 92 -8.88 17.32 -4.54
C LEU A 92 -8.64 18.64 -5.29
N LEU A 93 -8.32 19.72 -4.58
CA LEU A 93 -8.07 21.03 -5.18
C LEU A 93 -6.97 20.99 -6.24
N ARG A 94 -5.88 20.26 -5.99
CA ARG A 94 -4.81 20.07 -6.98
C ARG A 94 -5.32 19.41 -8.26
N LYS A 95 -6.20 18.40 -8.14
CA LYS A 95 -6.82 17.71 -9.28
C LYS A 95 -7.79 18.63 -10.03
N LEU A 96 -8.64 19.36 -9.31
CA LEU A 96 -9.59 20.30 -9.90
C LEU A 96 -8.86 21.43 -10.63
N TRP A 97 -7.84 22.05 -10.02
CA TRP A 97 -7.03 23.09 -10.67
C TRP A 97 -6.31 22.58 -11.92
N ALA A 98 -5.74 21.37 -11.86
CA ALA A 98 -5.07 20.78 -13.01
C ALA A 98 -6.03 20.47 -14.17
N ARG A 99 -7.28 20.11 -13.87
CA ARG A 99 -8.28 19.70 -14.87
C ARG A 99 -9.12 20.86 -15.40
N TYR A 100 -9.52 21.79 -14.54
CA TYR A 100 -10.49 22.84 -14.84
C TYR A 100 -9.91 24.26 -14.76
N GLY A 101 -8.65 24.42 -14.35
CA GLY A 101 -8.03 25.73 -14.14
C GLY A 101 -8.27 26.28 -12.75
N LYS A 102 -7.35 27.10 -12.24
CA LYS A 102 -7.42 27.65 -10.88
C LYS A 102 -8.52 28.71 -10.75
N GLU A 103 -8.79 29.42 -11.83
CA GLU A 103 -9.81 30.46 -11.95
C GLU A 103 -11.25 29.93 -11.91
N ASN A 104 -11.45 28.64 -12.20
CA ASN A 104 -12.77 27.99 -12.21
C ASN A 104 -13.03 27.17 -10.93
N VAL A 105 -12.17 27.28 -9.92
CA VAL A 105 -12.27 26.54 -8.66
C VAL A 105 -12.10 27.52 -7.52
N ASP A 106 -13.20 27.81 -6.84
CA ASP A 106 -13.21 28.64 -5.64
C ASP A 106 -13.34 27.78 -4.38
N GLN A 107 -12.67 28.19 -3.31
CA GLN A 107 -12.72 27.51 -2.02
C GLN A 107 -13.05 28.56 -0.94
N PRO A 108 -14.35 28.82 -0.68
CA PRO A 108 -14.76 29.80 0.33
C PRO A 108 -14.30 29.42 1.74
N ASP A 109 -14.29 28.12 2.05
CA ASP A 109 -13.86 27.57 3.33
C ASP A 109 -13.37 26.11 3.19
N ARG A 110 -13.05 25.47 4.32
CA ARG A 110 -12.52 24.09 4.34
C ARG A 110 -13.56 23.00 4.07
N PHE A 111 -14.85 23.35 4.03
CA PHE A 111 -15.95 22.42 3.81
C PHE A 111 -16.63 22.60 2.46
N THR A 112 -16.21 23.59 1.66
CA THR A 112 -16.93 23.98 0.45
C THR A 112 -15.95 24.22 -0.69
N VAL A 113 -16.21 23.58 -1.83
CA VAL A 113 -15.55 23.90 -3.11
C VAL A 113 -16.62 24.23 -4.15
N VAL A 114 -16.41 25.30 -4.91
CA VAL A 114 -17.36 25.81 -5.88
C VAL A 114 -16.74 25.83 -7.27
N LEU A 115 -17.50 25.34 -8.26
CA LEU A 115 -17.17 25.46 -9.68
C LEU A 115 -18.32 26.14 -10.44
N PRO A 116 -18.06 26.87 -11.54
CA PRO A 116 -19.13 27.33 -12.42
C PRO A 116 -19.96 26.17 -12.98
N ALA A 117 -21.27 26.39 -13.20
CA ALA A 117 -22.11 25.38 -13.83
C ALA A 117 -21.61 25.01 -15.24
N GLY A 118 -21.71 23.74 -15.60
CA GLY A 118 -21.30 23.21 -16.91
C GLY A 118 -19.79 22.97 -17.09
N VAL A 119 -18.95 23.31 -16.10
CA VAL A 119 -17.50 23.02 -16.13
C VAL A 119 -17.22 21.53 -15.99
N ALA A 120 -18.03 20.82 -15.21
CA ALA A 120 -17.93 19.38 -15.01
C ALA A 120 -19.32 18.77 -14.82
N GLY A 121 -19.49 17.52 -15.24
CA GLY A 121 -20.70 16.74 -14.94
C GLY A 121 -20.70 16.19 -13.52
N GLU A 122 -21.88 15.87 -12.99
CA GLU A 122 -22.05 15.26 -11.66
C GLU A 122 -21.28 13.93 -11.55
N GLU A 123 -21.56 12.98 -12.44
CA GLU A 123 -20.90 11.66 -12.46
C GLU A 123 -19.37 11.78 -12.65
N GLU A 124 -18.92 12.74 -13.46
CA GLU A 124 -17.49 13.00 -13.67
C GLU A 124 -16.80 13.45 -12.38
N LEU A 125 -17.43 14.35 -11.62
CA LEU A 125 -16.93 14.82 -10.33
C LEU A 125 -16.97 13.72 -9.29
N GLU A 126 -18.12 13.06 -9.12
CA GLU A 126 -18.31 11.99 -8.13
C GLU A 126 -17.30 10.85 -8.30
N GLN A 127 -17.07 10.43 -9.54
CA GLN A 127 -16.16 9.32 -9.85
C GLN A 127 -14.69 9.72 -9.92
N MET A 128 -14.37 11.02 -9.80
CA MET A 128 -12.98 11.49 -9.87
C MET A 128 -12.15 10.88 -8.73
N VAL A 129 -11.07 10.17 -9.11
CA VAL A 129 -10.11 9.63 -8.14
C VAL A 129 -9.22 10.75 -7.62
N VAL A 130 -9.27 10.95 -6.30
CA VAL A 130 -8.55 12.01 -5.58
C VAL A 130 -7.25 11.50 -5.00
N ALA A 131 -7.27 10.30 -4.43
CA ALA A 131 -6.09 9.64 -3.87
C ALA A 131 -6.14 8.13 -4.15
N ASP A 132 -4.99 7.54 -4.46
CA ASP A 132 -4.81 6.10 -4.45
C ASP A 132 -3.82 5.72 -3.33
N PRO A 133 -4.30 5.37 -2.13
CA PRO A 133 -3.44 4.98 -1.01
C PRO A 133 -2.68 3.67 -1.26
N SER A 134 -3.02 2.91 -2.32
CA SER A 134 -2.35 1.65 -2.66
C SER A 134 -0.87 1.86 -2.94
N GLU A 135 -0.51 2.94 -3.65
CA GLU A 135 0.89 3.19 -4.01
C GLU A 135 1.77 3.46 -2.78
N THR A 136 1.24 4.21 -1.81
CA THR A 136 1.94 4.48 -0.56
C THR A 136 2.08 3.20 0.24
N LEU A 137 0.99 2.44 0.40
CA LEU A 137 1.04 1.14 1.09
C LEU A 137 2.06 0.19 0.46
N TYR A 138 2.15 0.16 -0.88
CA TYR A 138 3.15 -0.66 -1.57
C TYR A 138 4.57 -0.26 -1.23
N LYS A 139 4.85 1.05 -1.21
CA LYS A 139 6.16 1.57 -0.81
C LYS A 139 6.47 1.22 0.64
N ASP A 140 5.50 1.35 1.54
CA ASP A 140 5.68 1.07 2.97
C ASP A 140 5.93 -0.43 3.22
N VAL A 141 5.21 -1.32 2.55
CA VAL A 141 5.44 -2.77 2.62
C VAL A 141 6.83 -3.12 2.12
N ILE A 142 7.23 -2.62 0.95
CA ILE A 142 8.58 -2.89 0.42
C ILE A 142 9.66 -2.30 1.34
N TYR A 143 9.44 -1.09 1.88
CA TYR A 143 10.35 -0.45 2.81
C TYR A 143 10.53 -1.27 4.10
N ALA A 144 9.44 -1.78 4.66
CA ALA A 144 9.47 -2.70 5.80
C ALA A 144 10.32 -3.93 5.50
N LEU A 145 10.10 -4.59 4.36
CA LEU A 145 10.83 -5.80 3.98
C LEU A 145 12.33 -5.52 3.74
N GLN A 146 12.67 -4.34 3.21
CA GLN A 146 14.06 -3.92 3.07
C GLN A 146 14.75 -3.68 4.42
N TYR A 147 14.01 -3.15 5.40
CA TYR A 147 14.54 -2.91 6.74
C TYR A 147 14.69 -4.21 7.54
N ILE A 148 13.80 -5.18 7.32
CA ILE A 148 13.88 -6.50 7.93
C ILE A 148 15.02 -7.32 7.29
N ALA A 149 15.23 -7.20 5.98
CA ALA A 149 16.23 -7.99 5.27
C ALA A 149 17.66 -7.76 5.82
N PRO A 150 18.52 -8.79 5.83
CA PRO A 150 19.87 -8.66 6.36
C PRO A 150 20.69 -7.58 5.66
N GLU A 151 21.50 -6.88 6.44
CA GLU A 151 22.46 -5.92 5.92
C GLU A 151 23.44 -6.61 4.96
N GLY A 152 23.81 -5.93 3.87
CA GLY A 152 24.68 -6.48 2.84
C GLY A 152 23.95 -7.20 1.69
N PHE A 153 22.66 -7.51 1.84
CA PHE A 153 21.87 -8.14 0.79
C PHE A 153 21.44 -7.09 -0.26
N LYS A 154 22.21 -7.01 -1.33
CA LYS A 154 22.10 -5.95 -2.36
C LYS A 154 21.33 -6.39 -3.60
N VAL A 155 21.37 -7.67 -3.94
CA VAL A 155 20.63 -8.19 -5.09
C VAL A 155 19.22 -8.54 -4.66
N ARG A 156 18.22 -7.92 -5.30
CA ARG A 156 16.84 -7.89 -4.82
C ARG A 156 15.87 -8.14 -5.97
N ARG A 157 14.80 -8.88 -5.70
CA ARG A 157 13.64 -9.00 -6.58
C ARG A 157 12.38 -8.87 -5.74
N GLN A 158 11.47 -8.01 -6.17
CA GLN A 158 10.25 -7.70 -5.45
C GLN A 158 9.03 -7.77 -6.36
N TYR A 159 7.87 -8.01 -5.75
CA TYR A 159 6.59 -8.06 -6.44
C TYR A 159 5.50 -7.62 -5.48
N ILE A 160 4.54 -6.87 -6.00
CA ILE A 160 3.30 -6.59 -5.30
C ILE A 160 2.17 -6.40 -6.31
N LYS A 161 1.11 -7.21 -6.18
CA LYS A 161 -0.07 -7.13 -7.05
C LYS A 161 -1.24 -7.89 -6.43
N GLY A 162 -2.44 -7.32 -6.54
CA GLY A 162 -3.67 -8.01 -6.11
C GLY A 162 -3.64 -8.43 -4.64
N GLY A 163 -2.99 -7.62 -3.79
CA GLY A 163 -2.81 -7.91 -2.37
C GLY A 163 -1.75 -8.97 -2.04
N LYS A 164 -1.11 -9.59 -3.02
CA LYS A 164 0.03 -10.50 -2.80
C LYS A 164 1.33 -9.74 -2.95
N PHE A 165 2.32 -10.07 -2.14
CA PHE A 165 3.65 -9.48 -2.26
C PHE A 165 4.75 -10.47 -1.92
N TYR A 166 5.92 -10.27 -2.52
CA TYR A 166 7.14 -10.90 -2.08
C TYR A 166 8.34 -9.98 -2.25
N TYR A 167 9.37 -10.23 -1.46
CA TYR A 167 10.67 -9.62 -1.51
C TYR A 167 11.71 -10.70 -1.27
N VAL A 168 12.58 -10.90 -2.24
CA VAL A 168 13.74 -11.78 -2.13
C VAL A 168 15.00 -10.95 -2.23
N ALA A 169 15.98 -11.28 -1.40
CA ALA A 169 17.28 -10.66 -1.42
C ALA A 169 18.39 -11.68 -1.22
N SER A 170 19.57 -11.38 -1.74
CA SER A 170 20.80 -12.13 -1.53
C SER A 170 21.99 -11.18 -1.47
N GLU A 171 23.12 -11.66 -0.97
CA GLU A 171 24.39 -10.92 -0.99
C GLU A 171 24.88 -10.70 -2.43
N ASP A 172 25.07 -11.79 -3.19
CA ASP A 172 25.74 -11.74 -4.51
C ASP A 172 24.80 -11.98 -5.70
N THR A 173 24.00 -13.06 -5.68
CA THR A 173 23.18 -13.46 -6.83
C THR A 173 21.89 -14.14 -6.40
N LEU A 174 20.82 -13.91 -7.16
CA LEU A 174 19.55 -14.62 -7.02
C LEU A 174 19.42 -15.65 -8.15
N PRO A 175 19.07 -16.91 -7.83
CA PRO A 175 18.68 -17.90 -8.84
C PRO A 175 17.52 -17.39 -9.70
N GLY A 176 17.54 -17.70 -11.00
CA GLY A 176 16.50 -17.27 -11.92
C GLY A 176 15.11 -17.84 -11.59
N ASP A 177 15.12 -19.05 -11.01
CA ASP A 177 13.98 -19.86 -10.58
C ASP A 177 13.63 -19.69 -9.09
N ILE A 178 14.15 -18.65 -8.43
CA ILE A 178 13.92 -18.41 -7.00
C ILE A 178 12.43 -18.25 -6.66
N VAL A 179 11.64 -17.74 -7.60
CA VAL A 179 10.20 -17.54 -7.39
C VAL A 179 9.50 -18.89 -7.36
N GLU A 180 9.83 -19.78 -8.29
CA GLU A 180 9.26 -21.11 -8.42
C GLU A 180 9.71 -22.03 -7.28
N THR A 181 10.97 -21.92 -6.86
CA THR A 181 11.57 -22.84 -5.88
C THR A 181 11.35 -22.42 -4.43
N MET A 182 11.26 -21.12 -4.14
CA MET A 182 11.18 -20.61 -2.75
C MET A 182 9.91 -19.79 -2.49
N VAL A 183 9.49 -18.94 -3.42
CA VAL A 183 8.36 -18.04 -3.18
C VAL A 183 7.00 -18.75 -3.37
N ALA A 184 6.82 -19.47 -4.47
CA ALA A 184 5.56 -20.16 -4.79
C ALA A 184 5.18 -21.20 -3.72
N PRO A 185 6.09 -22.02 -3.17
CA PRO A 185 5.77 -22.94 -2.08
C PRO A 185 5.27 -22.23 -0.82
N ILE A 186 5.75 -21.01 -0.53
CA ILE A 186 5.25 -20.22 0.60
C ILE A 186 3.80 -19.80 0.36
N PHE A 187 3.46 -19.36 -0.86
CA PHE A 187 2.07 -19.06 -1.21
C PHE A 187 1.16 -20.29 -1.13
N GLU A 188 1.63 -21.45 -1.59
CA GLU A 188 0.89 -22.71 -1.48
C GLU A 188 0.59 -23.09 -0.02
N ARG A 189 1.56 -22.91 0.89
CA ARG A 189 1.36 -23.11 2.35
C ARG A 189 0.31 -22.14 2.93
N MET A 190 0.18 -20.94 2.36
CA MET A 190 -0.86 -19.98 2.70
C MET A 190 -2.22 -20.28 2.05
N GLY A 191 -2.34 -21.36 1.27
CA GLY A 191 -3.57 -21.75 0.57
C GLY A 191 -3.91 -20.85 -0.61
N VAL A 192 -2.92 -20.16 -1.19
CA VAL A 192 -3.10 -19.21 -2.29
C VAL A 192 -2.09 -19.48 -3.40
N THR A 193 -2.47 -19.24 -4.66
CA THR A 193 -1.53 -19.29 -5.79
C THR A 193 -0.94 -17.91 -6.02
N LEU A 194 0.35 -17.81 -6.36
CA LEU A 194 0.99 -16.54 -6.70
C LEU A 194 0.34 -15.91 -7.94
#